data_AF-A0A1G4EDF7-F1
#
_entry.id   AF-A0A1G4EDF7-F1
#
_cell.length_a   1.000
_cell.length_b   1.000
_cell.length_c   1.000
_cell.angle_alpha   90.00
_cell.angle_beta   90.00
_cell.angle_gamma   90.00
#
_symmetry.space_group_name_H-M   'P 1'
#
loop_
_entity.id
_entity.type
_entity.pdbx_description
1 polymer ?
#
loop_
_entity_poly.entity_id
_entity_poly.type
_entity_poly.pdbx_seq_one_letter_code
_entity_poly.pdbx_strand_id
1 'polypeptide(L)'
;MCSSRGSNEESYEFFDKIEDYIQKAKSAESTDASSTAENECDSFMETSQTYFKNKITAKRICNEFVKLYVSLTDLRNYTNDDINYVKCSEFLNYWVNFKLSKSMKNEDYTVRHVYNAIETHIMYSDVYDKYINFICDINKDELHKMNILYNLYEKYTDIDVILDNSTNKDKELLLLLSLSTACCQDYLEANYMCNGVNDDNSNHSQFCLQLEKFKTKYERLYDRVDGKGSKYISNFKRLTQCDNNVISTALIGTTVGLVPLLMGLYKFTPLGQLFNPNKRKFTQKYKSNDDQMGNIMLMDQESERISSQQGTYNIKYHSV
;
A
#
# COMPACT_ATOMS: atom_id res chain seq x y z
N MET A 1 25.74 6.89 8.20
CA MET A 1 26.56 6.66 7.00
C MET A 1 25.85 5.58 6.23
N CYS A 2 25.61 5.78 4.92
CA CYS A 2 25.20 4.68 4.05
C CYS A 2 26.11 3.51 4.34
N SER A 3 25.52 2.41 4.81
CA SER A 3 26.24 1.38 5.53
C SER A 3 27.45 0.96 4.71
N SER A 4 28.62 0.98 5.34
CA SER A 4 29.83 0.33 4.84
C SER A 4 29.71 -1.19 4.91
N ARG A 5 28.52 -1.75 5.14
CA ARG A 5 28.19 -3.13 4.74
C ARG A 5 28.51 -3.21 3.25
N GLY A 6 29.52 -4.01 2.94
CA GLY A 6 30.10 -4.09 1.60
C GLY A 6 29.01 -4.25 0.53
N SER A 7 29.36 -3.84 -0.69
CA SER A 7 28.54 -3.83 -1.91
C SER A 7 27.79 -5.13 -2.28
N ASN A 8 27.75 -6.15 -1.41
CA ASN A 8 27.34 -7.52 -1.71
C ASN A 8 26.31 -8.12 -0.74
N GLU A 9 25.80 -7.40 0.27
CA GLU A 9 24.71 -7.93 1.12
C GLU A 9 23.38 -7.27 0.74
N GLU A 10 22.67 -7.93 -0.18
CA GLU A 10 21.34 -7.56 -0.64
C GLU A 10 20.35 -7.53 0.54
N SER A 11 19.96 -6.33 0.97
CA SER A 11 19.11 -6.09 2.14
C SER A 11 17.63 -6.36 1.84
N TYR A 12 17.23 -7.63 1.87
CA TYR A 12 15.84 -8.08 1.74
C TYR A 12 15.22 -8.53 3.07
N GLU A 13 15.90 -8.36 4.20
CA GLU A 13 15.45 -8.86 5.51
C GLU A 13 14.16 -8.19 6.01
N PHE A 14 13.92 -6.94 5.61
CA PHE A 14 12.67 -6.24 5.92
C PHE A 14 11.43 -6.95 5.37
N PHE A 15 11.57 -7.81 4.34
CA PHE A 15 10.45 -8.57 3.79
C PHE A 15 9.85 -9.56 4.80
N ASP A 16 10.59 -9.96 5.84
CA ASP A 16 10.06 -10.80 6.91
C ASP A 16 8.92 -10.13 7.70
N LYS A 17 8.82 -8.79 7.67
CA LYS A 17 7.77 -7.99 8.32
C LYS A 17 6.94 -7.18 7.31
N ILE A 18 6.99 -7.54 6.03
CA ILE A 18 6.45 -6.69 4.95
C ILE A 18 4.97 -6.35 5.08
N GLU A 19 4.14 -7.26 5.58
CA GLU A 19 2.70 -7.02 5.73
C GLU A 19 2.38 -5.90 6.74
N ASP A 20 3.08 -5.85 7.87
CA ASP A 20 2.96 -4.75 8.84
C ASP A 20 3.38 -3.42 8.21
N TYR A 21 4.49 -3.44 7.47
CA TYR A 21 4.99 -2.25 6.77
C TYR A 21 4.05 -1.77 5.67
N ILE A 22 3.44 -2.67 4.89
CA ILE A 22 2.40 -2.35 3.89
C ILE A 22 1.20 -1.69 4.58
N GLN A 23 0.74 -2.23 5.72
CA GLN A 23 -0.39 -1.67 6.45
C GLN A 23 -0.09 -0.25 6.96
N LYS A 24 1.12 -0.02 7.48
CA LYS A 24 1.60 1.31 7.90
C LYS A 24 1.70 2.28 6.72
N ALA A 25 2.25 1.84 5.59
CA ALA A 25 2.34 2.64 4.37
C ALA A 25 0.95 3.03 3.83
N LYS A 26 0.03 2.07 3.70
CA LYS A 26 -1.38 2.34 3.29
C LYS A 26 -2.08 3.31 4.25
N SER A 27 -1.81 3.21 5.55
CA SER A 27 -2.35 4.14 6.55
C SER A 27 -1.79 5.55 6.39
N ALA A 28 -0.50 5.69 6.09
CA ALA A 28 0.15 6.97 5.83
C ALA A 28 -0.37 7.66 4.56
N GLU A 29 -0.74 6.88 3.54
CA GLU A 29 -1.34 7.37 2.29
C GLU A 29 -2.80 7.84 2.44
N SER A 30 -3.48 7.46 3.52
CA SER A 30 -4.87 7.85 3.75
C SER A 30 -5.00 9.36 3.99
N THR A 31 -6.05 9.95 3.38
CA THR A 31 -6.38 11.38 3.45
C THR A 31 -6.94 11.81 4.80
N ASP A 32 -7.26 10.86 5.67
CA ASP A 32 -8.13 11.07 6.83
C ASP A 32 -7.42 11.69 8.04
N ALA A 33 -6.10 11.85 7.98
CA ALA A 33 -5.31 12.54 8.99
C ALA A 33 -4.45 13.64 8.35
N SER A 34 -4.51 14.88 8.85
CA SER A 34 -3.48 15.88 8.54
C SER A 34 -2.14 15.41 9.13
N SER A 35 -1.07 15.69 8.41
CA SER A 35 0.30 15.46 8.88
C SER A 35 0.62 16.48 9.96
N THR A 36 1.27 16.06 11.05
CA THR A 36 1.81 17.01 12.04
C THR A 36 2.88 17.92 11.48
N ALA A 37 3.40 17.63 10.28
CA ALA A 37 4.43 18.40 9.59
C ALA A 37 3.93 19.07 8.29
N GLU A 38 2.65 19.45 8.22
CA GLU A 38 2.05 20.03 7.01
C GLU A 38 2.76 21.32 6.56
N ASN A 39 3.15 22.18 7.53
CA ASN A 39 3.86 23.44 7.28
C ASN A 39 5.28 23.20 6.77
N GLU A 40 5.99 22.23 7.34
CA GLU A 40 7.34 21.83 6.95
C GLU A 40 7.33 21.26 5.53
N CYS A 41 6.33 20.45 5.20
CA CYS A 41 6.13 19.99 3.84
C CYS A 41 5.77 21.11 2.86
N ASP A 42 5.08 22.16 3.30
CA ASP A 42 4.87 23.37 2.48
C ASP A 42 6.19 24.12 2.23
N SER A 43 7.00 24.34 3.27
CA SER A 43 8.31 24.99 3.15
C SER A 43 9.29 24.20 2.27
N PHE A 44 9.29 22.87 2.41
CA PHE A 44 9.98 21.97 1.50
C PHE A 44 9.57 22.21 0.05
N MET A 45 8.28 22.33 -0.22
CA MET A 45 7.80 22.54 -1.59
C MET A 45 8.14 23.92 -2.15
N GLU A 46 8.29 24.95 -1.32
CA GLU A 46 8.76 26.26 -1.79
C GLU A 46 10.20 26.21 -2.29
N THR A 47 11.07 25.47 -1.59
CA THR A 47 12.51 25.41 -1.87
C THR A 47 12.90 24.33 -2.88
N SER A 48 12.15 23.21 -2.92
CA SER A 48 12.56 21.97 -3.58
C SER A 48 11.65 21.55 -4.73
N GLN A 49 10.70 22.40 -5.15
CA GLN A 49 9.77 22.10 -6.27
C GLN A 49 10.46 21.75 -7.60
N THR A 50 11.68 22.23 -7.81
CA THR A 50 12.45 22.00 -9.04
C THR A 50 12.83 20.53 -9.21
N TYR A 51 12.93 19.76 -8.12
CA TYR A 51 13.27 18.34 -8.15
C TYR A 51 12.12 17.44 -8.66
N PHE A 52 10.88 17.95 -8.71
CA PHE A 52 9.68 17.10 -8.91
C PHE A 52 8.87 17.44 -10.14
N LYS A 53 8.33 16.40 -10.78
CA LYS A 53 7.41 16.52 -11.94
C LYS A 53 6.15 17.29 -11.59
N ASN A 54 5.64 17.09 -10.38
CA ASN A 54 4.39 17.66 -9.91
C ASN A 54 4.50 18.09 -8.44
N LYS A 55 4.24 19.38 -8.17
CA LYS A 55 4.33 19.96 -6.82
C LYS A 55 3.36 19.30 -5.82
N ILE A 56 2.14 18.99 -6.24
CA ILE A 56 1.10 18.38 -5.39
C ILE A 56 1.52 16.97 -4.98
N THR A 57 2.06 16.20 -5.93
CA THR A 57 2.57 14.83 -5.68
C THR A 57 3.72 14.85 -4.69
N ALA A 58 4.64 15.80 -4.83
CA ALA A 58 5.78 15.96 -3.94
C ALA A 58 5.37 16.37 -2.52
N LYS A 59 4.45 17.35 -2.38
CA LYS A 59 3.88 17.72 -1.07
C LYS A 59 3.25 16.51 -0.40
N ARG A 60 2.48 15.73 -1.16
CA ARG A 60 1.83 14.52 -0.67
C ARG A 60 2.86 13.49 -0.19
N ILE A 61 3.91 13.22 -0.96
CA ILE A 61 4.98 12.28 -0.57
C ILE A 61 5.67 12.72 0.72
N CYS A 62 5.94 14.02 0.90
CA CYS A 62 6.49 14.54 2.15
C CYS A 62 5.56 14.23 3.34
N ASN A 63 4.26 14.48 3.19
CA ASN A 63 3.29 14.20 4.24
C ASN A 63 3.13 12.69 4.53
N GLU A 64 3.12 11.86 3.49
CA GLU A 64 3.12 10.40 3.61
C GLU A 64 4.37 9.91 4.37
N PHE A 65 5.54 10.47 4.03
CA PHE A 65 6.81 10.13 4.68
C PHE A 65 6.76 10.42 6.18
N VAL A 66 6.29 11.61 6.58
CA VAL A 66 6.18 12.00 8.00
C VAL A 66 5.30 11.02 8.77
N LYS A 67 4.09 10.74 8.24
CA LYS A 67 3.14 9.82 8.87
C LYS A 67 3.74 8.41 8.97
N LEU A 68 4.40 7.95 7.91
CA LEU A 68 5.04 6.65 7.90
C LEU A 68 6.15 6.58 8.95
N TYR A 69 7.06 7.55 8.97
CA TYR A 69 8.15 7.64 9.95
C TYR A 69 7.61 7.58 11.39
N VAL A 70 6.58 8.35 11.72
CA VAL A 70 5.95 8.34 13.05
C VAL A 70 5.36 6.98 13.40
N SER A 71 4.79 6.26 12.42
CA SER A 71 4.23 4.92 12.62
C SER A 71 5.29 3.82 12.78
N LEU A 72 6.51 4.07 12.33
CA LEU A 72 7.64 3.15 12.38
C LEU A 72 8.38 3.27 13.74
N THR A 73 7.68 2.90 14.81
CA THR A 73 8.16 3.04 16.21
C THR A 73 9.49 2.38 16.50
N ASP A 74 9.84 1.30 15.77
CA ASP A 74 11.11 0.60 15.91
C ASP A 74 12.32 1.50 15.56
N LEU A 75 12.12 2.59 14.81
CA LEU A 75 13.15 3.61 14.54
C LEU A 75 13.52 4.45 15.77
N ARG A 76 12.67 4.45 16.81
CA ARG A 76 12.92 5.19 18.07
C ARG A 76 13.82 4.43 19.04
N ASN A 77 14.07 3.14 18.80
CA ASN A 77 14.92 2.33 19.67
C ASN A 77 16.40 2.67 19.45
N TYR A 78 17.15 2.78 20.56
CA TYR A 78 18.47 3.44 20.60
C TYR A 78 19.64 2.66 19.99
N THR A 79 19.46 1.39 19.66
CA THR A 79 20.57 0.53 19.23
C THR A 79 20.46 0.21 17.74
N ASN A 80 21.41 0.71 16.95
CA ASN A 80 21.53 0.40 15.52
C ASN A 80 21.74 -1.12 15.25
N ASP A 81 22.05 -1.90 16.30
CA ASP A 81 22.19 -3.36 16.26
C ASP A 81 20.88 -4.11 16.54
N ASP A 82 19.79 -3.41 16.88
CA ASP A 82 18.47 -4.05 17.04
C ASP A 82 17.95 -4.47 15.66
N ILE A 83 17.65 -5.77 15.52
CA ILE A 83 17.19 -6.33 14.25
C ILE A 83 15.87 -5.70 13.75
N ASN A 84 15.02 -5.24 14.65
CA ASN A 84 13.80 -4.51 14.29
C ASN A 84 14.13 -3.11 13.76
N TYR A 85 15.07 -2.40 14.40
CA TYR A 85 15.56 -1.12 13.89
C TYR A 85 16.13 -1.28 12.48
N VAL A 86 16.98 -2.29 12.26
CA VAL A 86 17.60 -2.59 10.96
C VAL A 86 16.51 -2.81 9.90
N LYS A 87 15.60 -3.77 10.10
CA LYS A 87 14.50 -4.06 9.16
C LYS A 87 13.62 -2.83 8.90
N CYS A 88 13.37 -2.02 9.92
CA CYS A 88 12.54 -0.83 9.80
C CYS A 88 13.24 0.27 8.98
N SER A 89 14.53 0.46 9.21
CA SER A 89 15.37 1.39 8.45
C SER A 89 15.52 1.00 6.99
N GLU A 90 15.66 -0.29 6.71
CA GLU A 90 15.74 -0.86 5.35
C GLU A 90 14.43 -0.67 4.60
N PHE A 91 13.29 -0.95 5.25
CA PHE A 91 11.97 -0.70 4.68
C PHE A 91 11.76 0.78 4.35
N LEU A 92 12.09 1.69 5.28
CA LEU A 92 11.92 3.12 5.04
C LEU A 92 12.83 3.60 3.89
N ASN A 93 14.06 3.09 3.80
CA ASN A 93 14.96 3.36 2.69
C ASN A 93 14.35 2.90 1.34
N TYR A 94 13.83 1.67 1.29
CA TYR A 94 13.09 1.15 0.12
C TYR A 94 11.91 2.06 -0.24
N TRP A 95 11.05 2.39 0.72
CA TRP A 95 9.83 3.17 0.47
C TRP A 95 10.15 4.56 -0.09
N VAL A 96 11.17 5.24 0.46
CA VAL A 96 11.62 6.55 -0.02
C VAL A 96 12.13 6.44 -1.47
N ASN A 97 12.97 5.44 -1.77
CA ASN A 97 13.45 5.20 -3.13
C ASN A 97 12.31 4.94 -4.11
N PHE A 98 11.33 4.10 -3.73
CA PHE A 98 10.17 3.80 -4.56
C PHE A 98 9.33 5.05 -4.87
N LYS A 99 9.03 5.87 -3.87
CA LYS A 99 8.18 7.06 -4.03
C LYS A 99 8.87 8.18 -4.78
N LEU A 100 10.12 8.47 -4.45
CA LEU A 100 10.87 9.56 -5.05
C LEU A 100 11.28 9.25 -6.50
N SER A 101 11.77 8.04 -6.79
CA SER A 101 12.18 7.65 -8.15
C SER A 101 11.07 7.83 -9.20
N LYS A 102 9.80 7.59 -8.83
CA LYS A 102 8.64 7.80 -9.70
C LYS A 102 8.29 9.27 -9.91
N SER A 103 8.59 10.12 -8.94
CA SER A 103 8.04 11.49 -8.83
C SER A 103 9.04 12.59 -9.21
N MET A 104 10.34 12.27 -9.19
CA MET A 104 11.41 13.18 -9.54
C MET A 104 11.46 13.49 -11.05
N LYS A 105 11.88 14.72 -11.39
CA LYS A 105 11.91 15.28 -12.75
C LYS A 105 13.03 14.71 -13.62
N ASN A 106 14.22 14.53 -13.05
CA ASN A 106 15.45 14.26 -13.78
C ASN A 106 16.18 13.05 -13.19
N GLU A 107 16.99 12.39 -14.02
CA GLU A 107 18.01 11.42 -13.59
C GLU A 107 19.22 12.10 -12.93
N ASP A 108 19.30 13.44 -12.99
CA ASP A 108 20.43 14.23 -12.46
C ASP A 108 20.50 14.26 -10.93
N TYR A 109 19.37 13.99 -10.25
CA TYR A 109 19.30 13.99 -8.79
C TYR A 109 19.20 12.56 -8.29
N THR A 110 19.97 12.27 -7.24
CA THR A 110 19.83 11.01 -6.53
C THR A 110 18.67 11.10 -5.53
N VAL A 111 18.06 9.96 -5.20
CA VAL A 111 17.00 9.87 -4.18
C VAL A 111 17.50 10.45 -2.87
N ARG A 112 18.73 10.12 -2.47
CA ARG A 112 19.36 10.66 -1.26
C ARG A 112 19.44 12.18 -1.27
N HIS A 113 19.77 12.80 -2.41
CA HIS A 113 19.83 14.26 -2.51
C HIS A 113 18.46 14.90 -2.23
N VAL A 114 17.40 14.38 -2.86
CA VAL A 114 16.04 14.89 -2.67
C VAL A 114 15.51 14.59 -1.27
N TYR A 115 15.83 13.41 -0.73
CA TYR A 115 15.51 13.06 0.65
C TYR A 115 16.13 14.03 1.65
N ASN A 116 17.41 14.40 1.50
CA ASN A 116 18.06 15.34 2.41
C ASN A 116 17.36 16.70 2.44
N ALA A 117 16.75 17.13 1.32
CA ALA A 117 15.95 18.34 1.29
C ALA A 117 14.65 18.18 2.11
N ILE A 118 13.99 17.03 2.02
CA ILE A 118 12.83 16.69 2.87
C ILE A 118 13.25 16.70 4.34
N GLU A 119 14.30 15.96 4.69
CA GLU A 119 14.82 15.85 6.06
C GLU A 119 15.18 17.20 6.66
N THR A 120 15.84 18.08 5.88
CA THR A 120 16.23 19.42 6.35
C THR A 120 15.03 20.23 6.83
N HIS A 121 13.89 20.14 6.15
CA HIS A 121 12.69 20.88 6.54
C HIS A 121 11.96 20.25 7.72
N ILE A 122 11.90 18.91 7.75
CA ILE A 122 11.12 18.23 8.79
C ILE A 122 11.92 18.07 10.09
N MET A 123 13.25 18.06 10.06
CA MET A 123 14.10 17.97 11.26
C MET A 123 13.85 19.09 12.28
N TYR A 124 13.32 20.24 11.84
CA TYR A 124 12.96 21.36 12.73
C TYR A 124 11.58 21.20 13.39
N SER A 125 10.83 20.16 13.04
CA SER A 125 9.58 19.82 13.71
C SER A 125 9.83 18.92 14.93
N ASP A 126 8.95 18.98 15.92
CA ASP A 126 8.95 18.08 17.10
C ASP A 126 8.68 16.59 16.75
N VAL A 127 8.66 16.25 15.45
CA VAL A 127 8.33 14.92 14.94
C VAL A 127 9.55 14.01 14.87
N TYR A 128 10.77 14.56 14.79
CA TYR A 128 12.01 13.79 14.59
C TYR A 128 12.91 13.87 15.82
N ASP A 129 13.05 12.73 16.50
CA ASP A 129 13.97 12.60 17.64
C ASP A 129 15.44 12.38 17.21
N LYS A 130 15.71 12.13 15.92
CA LYS A 130 17.04 11.77 15.41
C LYS A 130 17.22 12.08 13.92
N TYR A 131 18.46 12.36 13.54
CA TYR A 131 18.92 12.46 12.15
C TYR A 131 18.95 11.08 11.46
N ILE A 132 18.34 10.96 10.28
CA ILE A 132 18.17 9.69 9.55
C ILE A 132 19.25 9.58 8.48
N ASN A 133 20.39 9.01 8.86
CA ASN A 133 21.56 8.92 7.99
C ASN A 133 21.69 7.62 7.17
N PHE A 134 20.59 6.84 7.07
CA PHE A 134 20.53 5.54 6.42
C PHE A 134 19.74 5.54 5.10
N ILE A 135 19.13 6.67 4.71
CA ILE A 135 18.48 6.78 3.40
C ILE A 135 19.55 6.96 2.32
N CYS A 136 19.60 6.00 1.40
CA CYS A 136 20.63 5.85 0.39
C CYS A 136 20.00 5.45 -0.94
N ASP A 137 20.71 5.74 -2.03
CA ASP A 137 20.24 5.41 -3.36
C ASP A 137 20.27 3.88 -3.58
N ILE A 138 19.12 3.29 -3.91
CA ILE A 138 19.02 1.89 -4.30
C ILE A 138 19.24 1.79 -5.81
N ASN A 139 20.06 0.83 -6.23
CA ASN A 139 20.27 0.55 -7.65
C ASN A 139 18.93 0.29 -8.36
N LYS A 140 18.77 0.77 -9.60
CA LYS A 140 17.50 0.68 -10.35
C LYS A 140 17.01 -0.79 -10.51
N ASP A 141 17.91 -1.73 -10.76
CA ASP A 141 17.57 -3.14 -10.95
C ASP A 141 17.15 -3.80 -9.63
N GLU A 142 17.85 -3.48 -8.54
CA GLU A 142 17.47 -3.94 -7.20
C GLU A 142 16.15 -3.33 -6.73
N LEU A 143 15.93 -2.03 -6.98
CA LEU A 143 14.66 -1.37 -6.68
C LEU A 143 13.52 -2.01 -7.48
N HIS A 144 13.74 -2.38 -8.74
CA HIS A 144 12.76 -3.09 -9.56
C HIS A 144 12.37 -4.44 -8.96
N LYS A 145 13.36 -5.26 -8.57
CA LYS A 145 13.14 -6.53 -7.87
C LYS A 145 12.34 -6.34 -6.58
N MET A 146 12.73 -5.39 -5.73
CA MET A 146 12.00 -5.08 -4.49
C MET A 146 10.56 -4.64 -4.76
N ASN A 147 10.32 -3.84 -5.80
CA ASN A 147 8.98 -3.40 -6.19
C ASN A 147 8.09 -4.58 -6.59
N ILE A 148 8.62 -5.56 -7.31
CA ILE A 148 7.85 -6.76 -7.68
C ILE A 148 7.43 -7.52 -6.42
N LEU A 149 8.35 -7.78 -5.49
CA LEU A 149 8.02 -8.44 -4.23
C LEU A 149 7.00 -7.64 -3.41
N TYR A 150 7.18 -6.33 -3.28
CA TYR A 150 6.24 -5.47 -2.57
C TYR A 150 4.84 -5.55 -3.18
N ASN A 151 4.73 -5.46 -4.51
CA ASN A 151 3.48 -5.55 -5.24
C ASN A 151 2.79 -6.92 -5.05
N LEU A 152 3.57 -8.01 -4.97
CA LEU A 152 3.07 -9.35 -4.68
C LEU A 152 2.49 -9.43 -3.26
N TYR A 153 3.23 -8.95 -2.25
CA TYR A 153 2.76 -8.93 -0.86
C TYR A 153 1.58 -7.98 -0.63
N GLU A 154 1.50 -6.87 -1.36
CA GLU A 154 0.36 -5.95 -1.30
C GLU A 154 -0.93 -6.65 -1.74
N LYS A 155 -0.88 -7.34 -2.89
CA LYS A 155 -2.02 -8.13 -3.40
C LYS A 155 -2.37 -9.28 -2.47
N TYR A 156 -1.36 -9.98 -1.93
CA TYR A 156 -1.57 -11.03 -0.94
C TYR A 156 -2.31 -10.49 0.29
N THR A 157 -1.89 -9.35 0.85
CA THR A 157 -2.52 -8.73 2.02
C THR A 157 -3.98 -8.38 1.74
N ASP A 158 -4.29 -7.85 0.55
CA ASP A 158 -5.67 -7.51 0.19
C ASP A 158 -6.53 -8.77 -0.01
N ILE A 159 -5.98 -9.83 -0.61
CA ILE A 159 -6.63 -11.13 -0.72
C ILE A 159 -6.90 -11.73 0.68
N ASP A 160 -5.92 -11.67 1.56
CA ASP A 160 -5.99 -12.19 2.92
C ASP A 160 -7.16 -11.57 3.71
N VAL A 161 -7.28 -10.23 3.63
CA VAL A 161 -8.38 -9.46 4.22
C VAL A 161 -9.74 -9.82 3.62
N ILE A 162 -9.83 -10.06 2.32
CA ILE A 162 -11.08 -10.49 1.66
C ILE A 162 -11.51 -11.87 2.19
N LEU A 163 -10.56 -12.78 2.35
CA LEU A 163 -10.84 -14.13 2.83
C LEU A 163 -11.27 -14.13 4.32
N ASP A 164 -10.76 -13.21 5.14
CA ASP A 164 -11.16 -13.08 6.55
C ASP A 164 -12.54 -12.43 6.73
N ASN A 165 -12.90 -11.42 5.92
CA ASN A 165 -14.14 -10.65 6.13
C ASN A 165 -15.41 -11.29 5.55
N SER A 166 -15.29 -12.37 4.77
CA SER A 166 -16.29 -13.41 4.48
C SER A 166 -17.79 -13.06 4.53
N THR A 167 -18.21 -11.95 3.94
CA THR A 167 -19.64 -11.66 3.73
C THR A 167 -19.95 -11.83 2.26
N ASN A 168 -20.13 -13.07 1.78
CA ASN A 168 -20.43 -13.49 0.39
C ASN A 168 -21.12 -12.44 -0.52
N LYS A 169 -20.39 -11.41 -0.93
CA LYS A 169 -20.85 -10.31 -1.78
C LYS A 169 -20.17 -10.50 -3.12
N ASP A 170 -20.93 -10.46 -4.20
CA ASP A 170 -20.39 -10.65 -5.56
C ASP A 170 -19.22 -9.71 -5.88
N LYS A 171 -19.21 -8.51 -5.29
CA LYS A 171 -18.10 -7.56 -5.39
C LYS A 171 -16.78 -8.08 -4.79
N GLU A 172 -16.82 -8.79 -3.67
CA GLU A 172 -15.62 -9.36 -3.02
C GLU A 172 -15.00 -10.47 -3.89
N LEU A 173 -15.83 -11.26 -4.55
CA LEU A 173 -15.37 -12.33 -5.44
C LEU A 173 -14.75 -11.80 -6.73
N LEU A 174 -15.36 -10.77 -7.33
CA LEU A 174 -14.77 -10.09 -8.49
C LEU A 174 -13.41 -9.47 -8.13
N LEU A 175 -13.31 -8.90 -6.93
CA LEU A 175 -12.05 -8.34 -6.43
C LEU A 175 -11.00 -9.43 -6.19
N LEU A 176 -11.38 -10.56 -5.59
CA LEU A 176 -10.51 -11.72 -5.39
C LEU A 176 -9.92 -12.21 -6.73
N LEU A 177 -10.76 -12.31 -7.76
CA LEU A 177 -10.32 -12.73 -9.10
C LEU A 177 -9.36 -11.71 -9.70
N SER A 178 -9.68 -10.42 -9.60
CA SER A 178 -8.83 -9.35 -10.10
C SER A 178 -7.46 -9.33 -9.42
N LEU A 179 -7.40 -9.45 -8.10
CA LEU A 179 -6.15 -9.42 -7.33
C LEU A 179 -5.29 -10.66 -7.59
N SER A 180 -5.90 -11.86 -7.57
CA SER A 180 -5.17 -13.11 -7.83
C SER A 180 -4.67 -13.19 -9.28
N THR A 181 -5.43 -12.69 -10.24
CA THR A 181 -4.98 -12.57 -11.64
C THR A 181 -3.83 -11.57 -11.77
N ALA A 182 -3.92 -10.39 -11.13
CA ALA A 182 -2.84 -9.41 -11.15
C ALA A 182 -1.55 -9.92 -10.48
N CYS A 183 -1.68 -10.83 -9.51
CA CYS A 183 -0.54 -11.50 -8.88
C CYS A 183 0.26 -12.37 -9.87
N CYS A 184 -0.40 -12.95 -10.87
CA CYS A 184 0.28 -13.81 -11.84
C CYS A 184 1.34 -13.06 -12.65
N GLN A 185 1.07 -11.83 -13.10
CA GLN A 185 2.03 -11.09 -13.91
C GLN A 185 3.33 -10.83 -13.14
N ASP A 186 3.21 -10.28 -11.93
CA ASP A 186 4.35 -9.99 -11.06
C ASP A 186 5.11 -11.28 -10.67
N TYR A 187 4.37 -12.37 -10.41
CA TYR A 187 4.98 -13.65 -10.01
C TYR A 187 5.75 -14.29 -11.16
N LEU A 188 5.20 -14.27 -12.38
CA LEU A 188 5.88 -14.82 -13.56
C LEU A 188 7.14 -14.02 -13.90
N GLU A 189 7.08 -12.69 -13.80
CA GLU A 189 8.26 -11.83 -13.98
C GLU A 189 9.34 -12.15 -12.94
N ALA A 190 8.98 -12.20 -11.65
CA ALA A 190 9.91 -12.56 -10.57
C ALA A 190 10.50 -13.96 -10.76
N ASN A 191 9.66 -14.93 -11.12
CA ASN A 191 10.08 -16.31 -11.32
C ASN A 191 11.02 -16.44 -12.53
N TYR A 192 10.80 -15.68 -13.60
CA TYR A 192 11.73 -15.62 -14.72
C TYR A 192 13.10 -15.07 -14.30
N MET A 193 13.14 -14.01 -13.49
CA MET A 193 14.39 -13.44 -12.96
C MET A 193 15.16 -14.43 -12.08
N CYS A 194 14.47 -15.37 -11.41
CA CYS A 194 15.11 -16.42 -10.62
C CYS A 194 15.60 -17.63 -11.42
N ASN A 195 15.00 -17.89 -12.58
CA ASN A 195 15.33 -19.05 -13.43
C ASN A 195 16.21 -18.68 -14.65
N GLY A 196 16.43 -17.39 -14.91
CA GLY A 196 17.06 -16.88 -16.13
C GLY A 196 18.60 -16.87 -16.14
N VAL A 197 19.27 -17.42 -15.12
CA VAL A 197 20.74 -17.41 -15.04
C VAL A 197 21.27 -18.84 -15.01
N ASN A 198 21.69 -19.35 -16.16
CA ASN A 198 22.52 -20.55 -16.30
C ASN A 198 23.97 -20.26 -15.84
N ASP A 199 24.15 -19.73 -14.63
CA ASP A 199 25.47 -19.69 -14.00
C ASP A 199 25.47 -20.70 -12.86
N ASP A 200 26.51 -21.53 -12.83
CA ASP A 200 26.78 -22.57 -11.83
C ASP A 200 26.94 -22.03 -10.37
N ASN A 201 26.63 -20.76 -10.14
CA ASN A 201 26.56 -20.07 -8.86
C ASN A 201 25.11 -19.70 -8.45
N SER A 202 24.11 -20.45 -8.93
CA SER A 202 22.68 -20.32 -8.62
C SER A 202 22.29 -20.66 -7.16
N ASN A 203 23.17 -20.34 -6.20
CA ASN A 203 22.77 -20.19 -4.81
C ASN A 203 21.88 -18.94 -4.70
N HIS A 204 20.58 -19.15 -4.88
CA HIS A 204 19.42 -18.34 -4.49
C HIS A 204 19.78 -16.92 -4.03
N SER A 205 19.73 -15.94 -4.94
CA SER A 205 19.79 -14.52 -4.57
C SER A 205 18.79 -14.21 -3.46
N GLN A 206 19.03 -13.19 -2.65
CA GLN A 206 18.13 -12.86 -1.55
C GLN A 206 16.72 -12.56 -2.07
N PHE A 207 16.62 -11.96 -3.27
CA PHE A 207 15.38 -11.81 -4.02
C PHE A 207 14.64 -13.15 -4.23
N CYS A 208 15.33 -14.19 -4.72
CA CYS A 208 14.71 -15.49 -4.98
C CYS A 208 14.31 -16.23 -3.70
N LEU A 209 15.10 -16.12 -2.63
CA LEU A 209 14.71 -16.63 -1.32
C LEU A 209 13.43 -15.97 -0.81
N GLN A 210 13.29 -14.65 -1.00
CA GLN A 210 12.05 -13.95 -0.63
C GLN A 210 10.87 -14.32 -1.53
N LEU A 211 11.10 -14.58 -2.82
CA LEU A 211 10.06 -15.05 -3.74
C LEU A 211 9.55 -16.44 -3.32
N GLU A 212 10.43 -17.35 -2.88
CA GLU A 212 10.01 -18.66 -2.36
C GLU A 212 9.21 -18.55 -1.06
N LYS A 213 9.60 -17.65 -0.15
CA LYS A 213 8.82 -17.32 1.04
C LYS A 213 7.43 -16.82 0.67
N PHE A 214 7.36 -15.90 -0.30
CA PHE A 214 6.09 -15.40 -0.82
C PHE A 214 5.23 -16.53 -1.38
N LYS A 215 5.79 -17.38 -2.25
CA LYS A 215 5.10 -18.53 -2.85
C LYS A 215 4.50 -19.43 -1.77
N THR A 216 5.32 -19.83 -0.80
CA THR A 216 4.88 -20.66 0.33
C THR A 216 3.73 -20.01 1.09
N LYS A 217 3.77 -18.68 1.27
CA LYS A 217 2.71 -17.95 1.95
C LYS A 217 1.43 -17.87 1.14
N TYR A 218 1.54 -17.59 -0.16
CA TYR A 218 0.40 -17.55 -1.08
C TYR A 218 -0.30 -18.91 -1.20
N GLU A 219 0.45 -20.01 -1.23
CA GLU A 219 -0.10 -21.37 -1.30
C GLU A 219 -0.94 -21.73 -0.07
N ARG A 220 -0.68 -21.13 1.10
CA ARG A 220 -1.53 -21.29 2.30
C ARG A 220 -2.93 -20.67 2.12
N LEU A 221 -3.12 -19.78 1.16
CA LEU A 221 -4.44 -19.26 0.84
C LEU A 221 -5.32 -20.32 0.17
N TYR A 222 -4.74 -21.37 -0.42
CA TYR A 222 -5.50 -22.38 -1.18
C TYR A 222 -6.47 -23.12 -0.28
N ASP A 223 -6.04 -23.56 0.91
CA ASP A 223 -6.90 -24.26 1.86
C ASP A 223 -8.06 -23.38 2.34
N ARG A 224 -7.82 -22.08 2.51
CA ARG A 224 -8.85 -21.10 2.92
C ARG A 224 -9.85 -20.84 1.79
N VAL A 225 -9.38 -20.75 0.55
CA VAL A 225 -10.22 -20.62 -0.65
C VAL A 225 -11.08 -21.87 -0.84
N ASP A 226 -10.46 -23.05 -0.72
CA ASP A 226 -11.13 -24.34 -0.89
C ASP A 226 -12.20 -24.56 0.19
N GLY A 227 -11.89 -24.21 1.44
CA GLY A 227 -12.83 -24.27 2.56
C GLY A 227 -14.06 -23.37 2.42
N LYS A 228 -14.01 -22.31 1.58
CA LYS A 228 -15.16 -21.45 1.26
C LYS A 228 -16.01 -21.95 0.09
N GLY A 229 -15.57 -22.99 -0.62
CA GLY A 229 -16.34 -23.68 -1.64
C GLY A 229 -16.15 -23.15 -3.07
N SER A 230 -16.86 -23.79 -4.00
CA SER A 230 -16.63 -23.68 -5.45
C SER A 230 -16.65 -22.26 -6.02
N LYS A 231 -17.46 -21.36 -5.44
CA LYS A 231 -17.55 -19.96 -5.88
C LYS A 231 -16.26 -19.18 -5.62
N TYR A 232 -15.55 -19.45 -4.52
CA TYR A 232 -14.25 -18.82 -4.25
C TYR A 232 -13.17 -19.44 -5.12
N ILE A 233 -13.17 -20.78 -5.27
CA ILE A 233 -12.23 -21.51 -6.13
C ILE A 233 -12.26 -20.99 -7.57
N SER A 234 -13.45 -20.74 -8.13
CA SER A 234 -13.58 -20.23 -9.50
C SER A 234 -13.17 -18.75 -9.65
N ASN A 235 -13.13 -18.00 -8.56
CA ASN A 235 -12.76 -16.58 -8.53
C ASN A 235 -11.37 -16.35 -7.93
N PHE A 236 -10.51 -17.38 -7.90
CA PHE A 236 -9.16 -17.27 -7.37
C PHE A 236 -8.17 -18.00 -8.28
N LYS A 237 -7.11 -17.29 -8.69
CA LYS A 237 -6.01 -17.86 -9.46
C LYS A 237 -4.91 -18.38 -8.53
N ARG A 238 -4.65 -19.69 -8.59
CA ARG A 238 -3.46 -20.30 -7.96
C ARG A 238 -2.22 -19.94 -8.77
N LEU A 239 -1.05 -19.87 -8.14
CA LEU A 239 0.21 -19.59 -8.82
C LEU A 239 0.53 -20.63 -9.92
N THR A 240 0.11 -21.88 -9.73
CA THR A 240 0.26 -22.96 -10.72
C THR A 240 -0.63 -22.78 -11.96
N GLN A 241 -1.61 -21.88 -11.91
CA GLN A 241 -2.51 -21.54 -13.02
C GLN A 241 -2.08 -20.25 -13.73
N CYS A 242 -0.94 -19.67 -13.35
CA CYS A 242 -0.36 -18.53 -14.04
C CYS A 242 0.35 -19.03 -15.31
N ASP A 243 -0.17 -18.68 -16.49
CA ASP A 243 0.38 -19.12 -17.78
C ASP A 243 1.39 -18.12 -18.37
N ASN A 244 2.50 -18.64 -18.91
CA ASN A 244 3.56 -17.85 -19.56
C ASN A 244 3.20 -17.33 -20.97
N ASN A 245 2.05 -17.75 -21.54
CA ASN A 245 1.75 -17.58 -22.96
C ASN A 245 1.57 -16.13 -23.42
N VAL A 246 1.52 -15.15 -22.51
CA VAL A 246 1.37 -13.71 -22.83
C VAL A 246 2.68 -12.92 -22.66
N ILE A 247 3.68 -13.45 -21.93
CA ILE A 247 4.82 -12.64 -21.45
C ILE A 247 6.12 -12.86 -22.27
N SER A 248 6.23 -13.95 -23.06
CA SER A 248 7.51 -14.32 -23.68
C SER A 248 7.91 -13.54 -24.96
N THR A 249 7.02 -12.77 -25.59
CA THR A 249 7.30 -12.17 -26.92
C THR A 249 7.21 -10.64 -27.01
N ALA A 250 6.62 -9.96 -26.02
CA ALA A 250 6.35 -8.51 -26.13
C ALA A 250 7.36 -7.61 -25.40
N LEU A 251 8.12 -8.11 -24.41
CA LEU A 251 8.88 -7.25 -23.50
C LEU A 251 10.32 -6.90 -23.95
N ILE A 252 10.84 -7.50 -25.02
CA ILE A 252 12.21 -7.22 -25.48
C ILE A 252 12.27 -6.05 -26.48
N GLY A 253 11.12 -5.55 -26.98
CA GLY A 253 11.09 -4.57 -28.08
C GLY A 253 10.67 -3.13 -27.76
N THR A 254 10.05 -2.83 -26.61
CA THR A 254 9.41 -1.52 -26.39
C THR A 254 9.53 -1.02 -24.94
N THR A 255 10.77 -0.81 -24.47
CA THR A 255 11.08 -0.18 -23.18
C THR A 255 10.99 1.36 -23.19
N VAL A 256 10.27 1.97 -24.12
CA VAL A 256 10.02 3.43 -24.07
C VAL A 256 8.59 3.70 -24.54
N GLY A 257 7.61 3.77 -23.62
CA GLY A 257 6.38 4.52 -23.90
C GLY A 257 5.02 3.97 -23.43
N LEU A 258 4.91 2.82 -22.75
CA LEU A 258 3.59 2.23 -22.45
C LEU A 258 3.26 1.95 -20.97
N VAL A 259 4.03 2.50 -20.03
CA VAL A 259 3.68 2.49 -18.59
C VAL A 259 2.67 3.58 -18.12
N PRO A 260 2.24 4.60 -18.91
CA PRO A 260 1.22 5.53 -18.40
C PRO A 260 -0.23 4.99 -18.35
N LEU A 261 -0.57 3.94 -19.10
CA LEU A 261 -1.98 3.56 -19.30
C LEU A 261 -2.62 2.83 -18.11
N LEU A 262 -1.84 2.08 -17.33
CA LEU A 262 -2.37 1.39 -16.15
C LEU A 262 -2.63 2.35 -14.97
N MET A 263 -1.97 3.50 -14.94
CA MET A 263 -2.13 4.50 -13.87
C MET A 263 -3.39 5.37 -14.06
N GLY A 264 -3.89 5.52 -15.29
CA GLY A 264 -5.18 6.15 -15.56
C GLY A 264 -6.35 5.35 -14.99
N LEU A 265 -6.32 4.02 -15.14
CA LEU A 265 -7.40 3.16 -14.67
C LEU A 265 -7.42 2.98 -13.15
N TYR A 266 -6.28 3.03 -12.44
CA TYR A 266 -6.27 3.00 -10.96
C TYR A 266 -7.11 4.13 -10.33
N LYS A 267 -7.14 5.33 -10.95
CA LYS A 267 -7.95 6.46 -10.48
C LYS A 267 -9.46 6.33 -10.79
N PHE A 268 -9.83 5.45 -11.72
CA PHE A 268 -11.22 5.21 -12.14
C PHE A 268 -11.74 3.81 -11.81
N THR A 269 -10.93 2.98 -11.14
CA THR A 269 -11.37 1.68 -10.63
C THR A 269 -12.00 1.89 -9.25
N PRO A 270 -13.25 1.43 -9.00
CA PRO A 270 -14.00 1.67 -7.77
C PRO A 270 -13.51 0.80 -6.59
N LEU A 271 -12.19 0.66 -6.45
CA LEU A 271 -11.50 -0.06 -5.38
C LEU A 271 -10.99 0.89 -4.31
N GLY A 272 -10.53 2.10 -4.66
CA GLY A 272 -10.06 3.09 -3.68
C GLY A 272 -11.14 3.58 -2.71
N GLN A 273 -12.41 3.61 -3.13
CA GLN A 273 -13.54 4.03 -2.27
C GLN A 273 -14.05 2.90 -1.35
N LEU A 274 -13.64 1.64 -1.55
CA LEU A 274 -14.16 0.51 -0.77
C LEU A 274 -13.39 0.27 0.53
N PHE A 275 -12.16 0.79 0.65
CA PHE A 275 -11.28 0.57 1.80
C PHE A 275 -11.39 1.64 2.90
N ASN A 276 -12.43 2.48 2.87
CA ASN A 276 -12.83 3.25 4.05
C ASN A 276 -14.16 2.73 4.62
N PRO A 277 -14.20 1.53 5.24
CA PRO A 277 -15.30 1.21 6.12
C PRO A 277 -15.15 2.12 7.34
N ASN A 278 -16.07 3.09 7.49
CA ASN A 278 -16.24 3.88 8.70
C ASN A 278 -15.91 3.03 9.94
N LYS A 279 -14.78 3.31 10.59
CA LYS A 279 -14.35 2.64 11.81
C LYS A 279 -15.33 3.02 12.92
N ARG A 280 -16.41 2.24 13.06
CA ARG A 280 -17.29 2.32 14.22
C ARG A 280 -16.48 1.85 15.42
N LYS A 281 -16.03 2.82 16.23
CA LYS A 281 -15.26 2.59 17.48
C LYS A 281 -15.93 1.49 18.31
N PHE A 282 -15.31 0.31 18.40
CA PHE A 282 -15.62 -0.63 19.47
C PHE A 282 -14.75 -0.26 20.67
N THR A 283 -15.32 0.50 21.59
CA THR A 283 -14.77 0.64 22.94
C THR A 283 -15.07 -0.64 23.70
N GLN A 284 -14.05 -1.43 23.96
CA GLN A 284 -14.14 -2.60 24.82
C GLN A 284 -14.21 -2.12 26.28
N LYS A 285 -15.42 -1.90 26.80
CA LYS A 285 -15.65 -1.55 28.19
C LYS A 285 -16.13 -2.79 28.96
N TYR A 286 -15.24 -3.29 29.81
CA TYR A 286 -15.45 -4.04 31.06
C TYR A 286 -16.77 -4.81 31.21
N LYS A 287 -16.68 -6.15 31.23
CA LYS A 287 -17.70 -7.04 31.82
C LYS A 287 -17.43 -7.17 33.33
N SER A 288 -18.45 -6.87 34.14
CA SER A 288 -18.68 -7.50 35.43
C SER A 288 -20.19 -7.50 35.71
N ASN A 289 -20.65 -8.58 36.35
CA ASN A 289 -22.01 -8.97 36.76
C ASN A 289 -22.73 -7.87 37.58
N ASP A 290 -24.06 -7.82 37.74
CA ASP A 290 -25.00 -8.85 38.20
C ASP A 290 -26.47 -8.40 37.98
N ASP A 291 -27.39 -9.34 38.16
CA ASP A 291 -28.84 -9.30 38.00
C ASP A 291 -29.62 -8.09 38.57
N GLN A 292 -30.63 -7.59 37.82
CA GLN A 292 -32.02 -7.50 38.32
C GLN A 292 -33.05 -7.09 37.26
N MET A 293 -34.14 -7.85 37.25
CA MET A 293 -35.37 -7.68 36.48
C MET A 293 -36.17 -6.44 36.92
N GLY A 294 -36.71 -5.69 35.97
CA GLY A 294 -37.62 -4.57 36.22
C GLY A 294 -38.28 -4.06 34.94
N ASN A 295 -39.50 -4.54 34.67
CA ASN A 295 -40.41 -4.06 33.63
C ASN A 295 -40.56 -2.53 33.63
N ILE A 296 -40.85 -1.92 32.46
CA ILE A 296 -41.95 -0.94 32.29
C ILE A 296 -42.32 -0.81 30.79
N MET A 297 -43.64 -0.68 30.63
CA MET A 297 -44.56 -0.70 29.49
C MET A 297 -44.30 0.17 28.24
N LEU A 298 -44.66 -0.44 27.10
CA LEU A 298 -45.55 0.01 26.00
C LEU A 298 -46.17 1.42 26.07
N MET A 299 -46.13 2.12 24.94
CA MET A 299 -47.24 2.93 24.40
C MET A 299 -47.17 2.91 22.87
N ASP A 300 -48.18 2.29 22.26
CA ASP A 300 -48.59 2.43 20.86
C ASP A 300 -49.08 3.86 20.58
N GLN A 301 -48.89 4.33 19.34
CA GLN A 301 -49.95 5.08 18.65
C GLN A 301 -49.75 5.06 17.13
N GLU A 302 -50.62 4.29 16.50
CA GLU A 302 -50.97 4.24 15.09
C GLU A 302 -51.77 5.51 14.70
N SER A 303 -51.51 6.11 13.53
CA SER A 303 -52.60 6.54 12.61
C SER A 303 -52.07 7.10 11.28
N GLU A 304 -52.38 6.36 10.23
CA GLU A 304 -53.01 6.78 8.97
C GLU A 304 -52.28 7.58 7.86
N ARG A 305 -52.44 7.01 6.66
CA ARG A 305 -52.10 7.50 5.32
C ARG A 305 -53.04 8.62 4.89
N ILE A 306 -52.55 9.64 4.17
CA ILE A 306 -53.31 10.30 3.08
C ILE A 306 -52.37 10.71 1.94
N SER A 307 -52.65 10.18 0.75
CA SER A 307 -52.16 10.64 -0.55
C SER A 307 -53.08 11.74 -1.10
N SER A 308 -52.55 12.79 -1.74
CA SER A 308 -53.29 13.50 -2.79
C SER A 308 -52.36 14.26 -3.75
N GLN A 309 -52.46 13.92 -5.03
CA GLN A 309 -51.89 14.65 -6.16
C GLN A 309 -52.68 15.92 -6.50
N GLN A 310 -51.92 16.95 -6.88
CA GLN A 310 -52.11 17.84 -8.04
C GLN A 310 -53.27 18.87 -8.08
N GLY A 311 -52.90 20.15 -8.27
CA GLY A 311 -53.83 21.22 -8.63
C GLY A 311 -53.18 22.60 -8.85
N THR A 312 -52.79 22.85 -10.11
CA THR A 312 -52.84 24.14 -10.88
C THR A 312 -52.16 25.44 -10.41
N TYR A 313 -51.36 25.98 -11.34
CA TYR A 313 -50.66 27.26 -11.33
C TYR A 313 -51.57 28.48 -11.60
N ASN A 314 -51.25 29.59 -10.96
CA ASN A 314 -51.41 31.00 -11.38
C ASN A 314 -50.43 31.80 -10.48
N ILE A 315 -49.70 32.83 -10.93
CA ILE A 315 -50.18 34.20 -11.08
C ILE A 315 -49.09 35.07 -11.77
N LYS A 316 -49.58 35.84 -12.76
CA LYS A 316 -49.21 37.17 -13.32
C LYS A 316 -47.77 37.72 -13.39
N TYR A 317 -47.47 38.18 -14.61
CA TYR A 317 -46.48 39.20 -14.95
C TYR A 317 -46.92 40.62 -14.55
N HIS A 318 -45.95 41.43 -14.12
CA HIS A 318 -46.04 42.89 -14.14
C HIS A 318 -44.84 43.46 -14.90
N SER A 319 -45.17 44.28 -15.90
CA SER A 319 -44.25 45.11 -16.67
C SER A 319 -44.58 46.58 -16.35
N VAL A 320 -43.57 47.36 -15.98
CA VAL A 320 -43.41 48.77 -16.36
C VAL A 320 -41.93 48.97 -16.65
#